data_AF-A0A8I0FCK6-F1
#
_entry.id   AF-A0A8I0FCK6-F1
#
_cell.length_a   1.000
_cell.length_b   1.000
_cell.length_c   1.000
_cell.angle_alpha   90.00
_cell.angle_beta   90.00
_cell.angle_gamma   90.00
#
_symmetry.space_group_name_H-M   'P 1'
#
loop_
_entity.id
_entity.type
_entity.pdbx_description
1 polymer ?
#
loop_
_entity_poly.entity_id
_entity_poly.type
_entity_poly.pdbx_seq_one_letter_code
_entity_poly.pdbx_strand_id
1 'polypeptide(L)'
;MSKLSNDLTARARNTRALVMQALASKNNGEIADRLGVDASTLSRMKNDKKSNGLSEIENACALLDALGLKVIPENYECYDRQFVESIFFLARLSMARASDINDYQHTDLSKRLSELGY
;
A
#
# COMPACT_ATOMS: atom_id res chain seq x y z
N MET A 1 36.05 -20.83 4.19
CA MET A 1 34.98 -20.84 3.18
C MET A 1 33.65 -21.00 3.91
N SER A 2 32.97 -19.89 4.17
CA SER A 2 31.64 -19.92 4.81
C SER A 2 30.65 -20.59 3.86
N LYS A 3 29.84 -21.53 4.36
CA LYS A 3 28.72 -22.10 3.60
C LYS A 3 27.73 -20.97 3.31
N LEU A 4 27.72 -20.47 2.07
CA LEU A 4 26.69 -19.57 1.59
C LEU A 4 25.36 -20.34 1.65
N SER A 5 24.49 -19.96 2.59
CA SER A 5 23.15 -20.51 2.68
C SER A 5 22.36 -20.05 1.45
N ASN A 6 21.99 -20.99 0.59
CA ASN A 6 21.17 -20.71 -0.59
C ASN A 6 19.66 -20.69 -0.26
N ASP A 7 19.30 -20.96 0.99
CA ASP A 7 17.91 -20.96 1.41
C ASP A 7 17.41 -19.52 1.58
N LEU A 8 16.40 -19.13 0.79
CA LEU A 8 15.72 -17.85 0.98
C LEU A 8 15.14 -17.78 2.39
N THR A 9 15.35 -16.67 3.08
CA THR A 9 14.63 -16.34 4.31
C THR A 9 13.12 -16.40 4.07
N ALA A 10 12.33 -16.70 5.11
CA ALA A 10 10.87 -16.69 5.01
C ALA A 10 10.30 -15.38 4.42
N ARG A 11 10.93 -14.23 4.74
CA ARG A 11 10.55 -12.93 4.16
C ARG A 11 10.82 -12.87 2.66
N ALA A 12 12.02 -13.24 2.22
CA ALA A 12 12.38 -13.29 0.81
C ALA A 12 11.46 -14.25 0.01
N ARG A 13 11.05 -15.39 0.60
CA ARG A 13 10.07 -16.30 -0.02
C ARG A 13 8.70 -15.64 -0.21
N ASN A 14 8.21 -14.89 0.78
CA ASN A 14 6.95 -14.16 0.67
C ASN A 14 7.02 -13.06 -0.40
N THR A 15 8.12 -12.31 -0.45
CA THR A 15 8.36 -11.30 -1.49
C THR A 15 8.40 -11.92 -2.87
N ARG A 16 9.10 -13.05 -3.04
CA ARG A 16 9.11 -13.80 -4.29
C ARG A 16 7.71 -14.23 -4.71
N ALA A 17 6.92 -14.78 -3.80
CA ALA A 17 5.55 -15.21 -4.08
C ALA A 17 4.70 -14.02 -4.58
N LEU A 18 4.81 -12.87 -3.91
CA LEU A 18 4.12 -11.64 -4.29
C LEU A 18 4.52 -11.16 -5.69
N VAL A 19 5.82 -11.10 -5.98
CA VAL A 19 6.34 -10.66 -7.28
C VAL A 19 5.90 -11.60 -8.39
N MET A 20 5.98 -12.92 -8.17
CA MET A 20 5.59 -13.93 -9.16
C MET A 20 4.07 -13.90 -9.43
N GLN A 21 3.25 -13.69 -8.40
CA GLN A 21 1.82 -13.51 -8.54
C GLN A 21 1.49 -12.25 -9.34
N ALA A 22 2.15 -11.12 -9.04
CA ALA A 22 1.97 -9.88 -9.76
C ALA A 22 2.38 -10.01 -11.24
N LEU A 23 3.49 -10.69 -11.52
CA LEU A 23 3.91 -11.00 -12.90
C LEU A 23 2.91 -11.88 -13.64
N ALA A 24 2.33 -12.88 -12.97
CA ALA A 24 1.32 -13.75 -13.58
C ALA A 24 0.01 -12.99 -13.90
N SER A 25 -0.33 -11.96 -13.13
CA SER A 25 -1.54 -11.14 -13.35
C SER A 25 -1.40 -10.07 -14.44
N LYS A 26 -0.19 -9.79 -14.92
CA LYS A 26 0.10 -8.70 -15.86
C LYS A 26 0.62 -9.24 -17.18
N ASN A 27 0.53 -8.42 -18.23
CA ASN A 27 1.12 -8.75 -19.52
C ASN A 27 2.64 -8.63 -19.46
N ASN A 28 3.34 -9.76 -19.62
CA ASN A 28 4.80 -9.81 -19.60
C ASN A 28 5.44 -8.98 -20.73
N GLY A 29 4.76 -8.81 -21.88
CA GLY A 29 5.24 -7.95 -22.97
C GLY A 29 5.29 -6.47 -22.55
N GLU A 30 4.19 -5.95 -21.99
CA GLU A 30 4.14 -4.57 -21.49
C GLU A 30 5.14 -4.31 -20.36
N ILE A 31 5.39 -5.31 -19.50
CA ILE A 31 6.41 -5.21 -18.46
C ILE A 31 7.81 -5.17 -19.08
N ALA A 32 8.10 -6.04 -20.05
CA ALA A 32 9.37 -6.07 -20.75
C ALA A 32 9.66 -4.71 -21.43
N ASP A 33 8.67 -4.14 -22.10
CA ASP A 33 8.76 -2.82 -22.73
C ASP A 33 9.07 -1.71 -21.70
N ARG A 34 8.40 -1.72 -20.53
CA ARG A 34 8.68 -0.77 -19.45
C ARG A 34 10.06 -0.93 -18.83
N LEU A 35 10.60 -2.15 -18.81
CA LEU A 35 11.95 -2.46 -18.34
C LEU A 35 13.02 -2.23 -19.42
N GLY A 36 12.63 -1.93 -20.67
CA GLY A 36 13.55 -1.78 -21.79
C GLY A 36 14.23 -3.09 -22.20
N VAL A 37 13.60 -4.23 -21.92
CA VAL A 37 14.11 -5.57 -22.27
C VAL A 37 13.13 -6.25 -23.21
N ASP A 38 13.60 -7.21 -24.02
CA ASP A 38 12.70 -8.03 -24.81
C ASP A 38 11.99 -9.09 -23.95
N ALA A 39 10.84 -9.59 -24.43
CA ALA A 39 10.05 -10.58 -23.72
C ALA A 39 10.80 -11.90 -23.46
N SER A 40 11.75 -12.28 -24.32
CA SER A 40 12.56 -13.48 -24.13
C SER A 40 13.59 -13.31 -23.01
N THR A 41 14.19 -12.12 -22.89
CA THR A 41 15.05 -11.76 -21.77
C THR A 41 14.28 -11.77 -20.46
N LEU A 42 13.08 -11.17 -20.41
CA LEU A 42 12.23 -11.24 -19.21
C LEU A 42 11.87 -12.69 -18.83
N SER A 43 11.61 -13.54 -19.82
CA SER A 43 11.36 -14.97 -19.59
C SER A 43 12.58 -15.70 -19.01
N ARG A 44 13.78 -15.38 -19.47
CA ARG A 44 15.04 -15.90 -18.90
C ARG A 44 15.25 -15.42 -17.47
N MET A 45 15.04 -14.13 -17.18
CA MET A 45 15.16 -13.59 -15.82
C MET A 45 14.28 -14.33 -14.80
N LYS A 46 13.10 -14.79 -15.25
CA LYS A 46 12.16 -15.55 -14.43
C LYS A 46 12.59 -16.99 -14.20
N ASN A 47 13.12 -17.67 -15.22
CA ASN A 47 13.28 -19.13 -15.23
C ASN A 47 14.75 -19.60 -15.10
N ASP A 48 15.71 -18.84 -15.60
CA ASP A 48 17.11 -19.23 -15.64
C ASP A 48 17.75 -19.08 -14.26
N LYS A 49 18.23 -20.20 -13.73
CA LYS A 49 18.95 -20.24 -12.45
C LYS A 49 20.40 -19.87 -12.66
N LYS A 50 20.92 -18.97 -11.83
CA LYS A 50 22.33 -18.55 -11.84
C LYS A 50 23.18 -19.41 -10.90
N SER A 51 24.44 -19.03 -10.72
CA SER A 51 25.45 -19.73 -9.92
C SER A 51 25.04 -19.99 -8.46
N ASN A 52 24.13 -19.19 -7.92
CA ASN A 52 23.55 -19.34 -6.58
C ASN A 52 22.29 -20.23 -6.54
N GLY A 53 21.90 -20.83 -7.66
CA GLY A 53 20.71 -21.67 -7.78
C GLY A 53 19.38 -20.89 -7.82
N LEU A 54 19.44 -19.56 -7.82
CA LEU A 54 18.30 -18.66 -7.84
C LEU A 54 18.11 -18.04 -9.23
N SER A 55 16.85 -17.79 -9.61
CA SER A 55 16.57 -16.94 -10.77
C SER A 55 16.94 -15.48 -10.49
N GLU A 56 17.04 -14.65 -11.53
CA GLU A 56 17.37 -13.24 -11.32
C GLU A 56 16.36 -12.52 -10.42
N ILE A 57 15.08 -12.87 -10.56
CA ILE A 57 14.00 -12.31 -9.73
C ILE A 57 14.14 -12.78 -8.28
N GLU A 58 14.46 -14.06 -8.06
CA GLU A 58 14.70 -14.61 -6.73
C GLU A 58 15.92 -13.95 -6.06
N ASN A 59 16.97 -13.71 -6.84
CA ASN A 59 18.18 -13.04 -6.38
C ASN A 59 17.90 -11.58 -6.00
N ALA A 60 17.07 -10.87 -6.78
CA ALA A 60 16.62 -9.52 -6.44
C ALA A 60 15.80 -9.51 -5.14
N CYS A 61 14.90 -10.49 -4.95
CA CYS A 61 14.12 -10.61 -3.70
C CYS A 61 15.02 -10.90 -2.49
N ALA A 62 16.02 -11.77 -2.65
CA ALA A 62 16.99 -12.07 -1.60
C ALA A 62 17.87 -10.85 -1.28
N LEU A 63 18.27 -10.08 -2.29
CA LEU A 63 19.01 -8.84 -2.12
C LEU A 63 18.20 -7.80 -1.35
N LEU A 64 16.92 -7.61 -1.69
CA LEU A 64 16.03 -6.68 -0.97
C LEU A 64 15.89 -7.08 0.50
N ASP A 65 15.74 -8.37 0.79
CA ASP A 65 15.68 -8.88 2.16
C ASP A 65 16.99 -8.65 2.92
N ALA A 66 18.14 -8.89 2.28
CA ALA A 66 19.46 -8.63 2.86
C ALA A 66 19.71 -7.15 3.16
N LEU A 67 19.13 -6.25 2.34
CA LEU A 67 19.16 -4.80 2.56
C LEU A 67 18.13 -4.32 3.59
N GLY A 68 17.28 -5.22 4.11
CA GLY A 68 16.21 -4.87 5.04
C GLY A 68 15.03 -4.15 4.39
N LEU A 69 14.93 -4.16 3.06
CA LEU A 69 13.88 -3.52 2.29
C LEU A 69 12.67 -4.46 2.12
N LYS A 70 11.46 -3.89 2.24
CA LYS A 70 10.20 -4.63 2.09
C LYS A 70 9.48 -4.18 0.83
N VAL A 71 9.11 -5.15 -0.01
CA VAL A 71 8.23 -4.91 -1.16
C VAL A 71 6.79 -4.90 -0.68
N ILE A 72 6.06 -3.84 -1.01
CA ILE A 72 4.64 -3.66 -0.69
C ILE A 72 3.95 -3.26 -2.00
N PRO A 73 2.80 -3.86 -2.35
CA PRO A 73 2.02 -3.43 -3.52
C PRO A 73 1.61 -1.97 -3.39
N GLU A 74 1.58 -1.24 -4.50
CA GLU A 74 1.21 0.18 -4.54
C GLU A 74 -0.18 0.45 -3.94
N ASN A 75 -1.13 -0.45 -4.18
CA ASN A 75 -2.51 -0.33 -3.68
C ASN A 75 -2.69 -0.90 -2.26
N TYR A 76 -1.61 -1.21 -1.54
CA TYR A 76 -1.72 -1.77 -0.20
C TYR A 76 -1.98 -0.65 0.81
N GLU A 77 -3.25 -0.49 1.20
CA GLU A 77 -3.64 0.42 2.28
C GLU A 77 -3.33 -0.23 3.64
N CYS A 78 -2.48 0.41 4.44
CA CYS A 78 -2.10 -0.06 5.78
C CYS A 78 -3.16 0.26 6.85
N TYR A 79 -4.33 0.78 6.46
CA TYR A 79 -5.41 1.15 7.36
C TYR A 79 -6.68 0.40 6.99
N ASP A 80 -7.50 0.09 7.98
CA ASP A 80 -8.85 -0.39 7.73
C ASP A 80 -9.69 0.76 7.17
N ARG A 81 -10.02 0.65 5.88
CA ARG A 81 -10.81 1.65 5.17
C ARG A 81 -12.15 1.91 5.84
N GLN A 82 -12.82 0.87 6.35
CA GLN A 82 -14.12 1.02 7.00
C GLN A 82 -13.97 1.81 8.31
N PHE A 83 -12.92 1.52 9.07
CA PHE A 83 -12.61 2.26 10.29
C PHE A 83 -12.34 3.74 10.01
N VAL A 84 -11.51 4.05 9.01
CA VAL A 84 -11.22 5.45 8.63
C VAL A 84 -12.48 6.16 8.13
N GLU A 85 -13.29 5.51 7.30
CA GLU A 85 -14.57 6.05 6.82
C GLU A 85 -15.53 6.34 7.99
N SER A 86 -15.57 5.47 9.01
CA SER A 86 -16.40 5.67 10.20
C SER A 86 -15.96 6.90 11.01
N ILE A 87 -14.66 7.14 11.13
CA ILE A 87 -14.12 8.34 11.79
C ILE A 87 -14.55 9.59 11.02
N PHE A 88 -14.41 9.59 9.69
CA PHE A 88 -14.84 10.73 8.87
C PHE A 88 -16.35 10.96 8.95
N PHE A 89 -17.15 9.90 9.00
CA PHE A 89 -18.59 10.00 9.17
C PHE A 89 -18.96 10.64 10.51
N LEU A 90 -18.39 10.14 11.62
CA LEU A 90 -18.63 10.68 12.95
C LEU A 90 -18.17 12.13 13.08
N ALA A 91 -17.02 12.48 12.49
CA ALA A 91 -16.53 13.85 12.46
C ALA A 91 -17.52 14.78 11.73
N ARG A 92 -18.01 14.40 10.54
CA ARG A 92 -19.01 15.17 9.79
C ARG A 92 -20.31 15.34 10.58
N LEU A 93 -20.80 14.27 11.22
CA LEU A 93 -21.99 14.31 12.06
C LEU A 93 -21.82 15.28 13.23
N SER A 94 -20.66 15.25 13.89
CA SER A 94 -20.36 16.14 15.01
C SER A 94 -20.30 17.61 14.60
N MET A 95 -19.72 17.90 13.41
CA MET A 95 -19.61 19.26 12.88
C MET A 95 -20.99 19.81 12.50
N ALA A 96 -21.83 19.01 11.84
CA ALA A 96 -23.21 19.40 11.51
C ALA A 96 -24.03 19.67 12.78
N ARG A 97 -23.90 18.81 13.79
CA ARG A 97 -24.55 19.05 15.08
C ARG A 97 -24.06 20.35 15.76
N ALA A 98 -22.77 20.63 15.70
CA ALA A 98 -22.21 21.83 16.30
C ALA A 98 -22.69 23.11 15.58
N SER A 99 -22.81 23.09 14.25
CA SER A 99 -23.39 24.21 13.49
C SER A 99 -24.86 24.44 13.85
N ASP A 100 -25.66 23.37 13.92
CA ASP A 100 -27.08 23.47 14.24
C ASP A 100 -27.31 24.02 15.66
N ILE A 101 -26.54 23.55 16.64
CA ILE A 101 -26.60 24.05 18.03
C ILE A 101 -26.24 25.53 18.08
N ASN A 102 -25.20 25.95 17.35
CA ASN A 102 -24.77 27.35 17.33
C ASN A 102 -25.87 28.27 16.76
N ASP A 103 -26.53 27.87 15.68
CA ASP A 103 -27.62 28.64 15.06
C ASP A 103 -28.83 28.76 16.00
N TYR A 104 -29.23 27.68 16.67
CA TYR A 104 -30.31 27.72 17.66
C TYR A 104 -29.99 28.63 18.84
N GLN A 105 -28.78 28.54 19.40
CA GLN A 105 -28.36 29.38 20.53
C GLN A 105 -28.30 30.86 20.15
N HIS A 106 -27.79 31.18 18.96
CA HIS A 106 -27.77 32.55 18.47
C HIS A 106 -29.17 33.10 18.25
N THR A 107 -30.09 32.33 17.66
CA THR A 107 -31.47 32.78 17.40
C THR A 107 -32.22 33.05 18.71
N ASP A 108 -32.08 32.17 19.70
CA ASP A 108 -32.78 32.27 20.98
C ASP A 108 -32.22 33.41 21.85
N LEU A 109 -30.89 33.58 21.88
CA LEU A 109 -30.23 34.71 22.55
C LEU A 109 -30.60 36.06 21.93
N SER A 110 -30.65 36.14 20.59
CA SER A 110 -31.01 37.36 19.87
C SER A 110 -32.43 37.81 20.20
N LYS A 111 -33.36 36.85 20.27
CA LYS A 111 -34.74 37.11 20.65
C LYS A 111 -34.84 37.64 22.07
N ARG A 112 -34.14 37.04 23.03
CA ARG A 112 -34.11 37.51 24.43
C ARG A 112 -33.41 38.86 24.59
N LEU A 113 -32.37 39.17 23.82
CA LEU A 113 -31.75 40.50 23.82
C LEU A 113 -32.75 41.57 23.36
N SER A 114 -33.49 41.29 22.30
CA SER A 114 -34.50 42.23 21.78
C SER A 114 -35.64 42.49 22.77
N GLU A 115 -36.03 41.49 23.56
CA GLU A 115 -37.02 41.63 24.64
C GLU A 115 -36.51 42.49 25.82
N LEU A 116 -35.19 42.56 26.02
CA LEU A 116 -34.53 43.35 27.05
C LEU A 116 -34.13 44.76 26.60
N GLY A 117 -34.43 45.13 25.34
CA GLY A 117 -34.22 46.47 24.80
C GLY A 117 -32.76 46.80 24.42
N TYR A 118 -31.94 45.77 24.20
CA TYR A 118 -30.59 45.90 23.63
C TYR A 118 -30.58 45.59 22.13
#